data_AF-A0A6B0S2Y6-F1
#
_entry.id   AF-A0A6B0S2Y6-F1
#
_cell.length_a   1.000
_cell.length_b   1.000
_cell.length_c   1.000
_cell.angle_alpha   90.00
_cell.angle_beta   90.00
_cell.angle_gamma   90.00
#
_symmetry.space_group_name_H-M   'P 1'
#
loop_
_entity.id
_entity.type
_entity.pdbx_description
1 polymer ?
#
loop_
_entity_poly.entity_id
_entity_poly.type
_entity_poly.pdbx_seq_one_letter_code
_entity_poly.pdbx_strand_id
1 'polypeptide(L)'
;MSHATQAIFEILEKSWLPQNCTLVDMKIEFGVDVITREIVLADVIDNDSWRLWPSGDRSQQKDKQSYRDLKEVTPEELQMGKTKGVYELLDSPGKVLLQSKDQITAGNAARKNHLEGKAAISNKITSCIFQLLQEAGIKTAFTKKCGETAFIAPKCEVIPIEWVCRRIATGSFLKRNPGVKEGYKFYPPKVEMFFKDDANNDPQWSEEQLIAANFCFAGLVIGQTEVGIMSHATQAIFEILEKSWLPQNCTLVDMKIEFGVDVITREIVLADVIDNDSWRLWPSGDRSQQKDKQSYRDLKEVTPEELQMVKKNFE
;
A
#
# COMPACT_ATOMS: atom_id res chain seq x y z
N MET A 1 -18.03 -17.35 -36.74
CA MET A 1 -17.70 -16.63 -35.49
C MET A 1 -18.89 -16.51 -34.54
N SER A 2 -20.10 -16.17 -35.01
CA SER A 2 -21.30 -16.10 -34.15
C SER A 2 -21.59 -17.41 -33.38
N HIS A 3 -21.55 -18.56 -34.07
CA HIS A 3 -21.77 -19.87 -33.43
C HIS A 3 -20.71 -20.23 -32.38
N ALA A 4 -19.44 -19.88 -32.61
CA ALA A 4 -18.36 -20.14 -31.65
C ALA A 4 -18.51 -19.25 -30.40
N THR A 5 -18.88 -17.98 -30.59
CA THR A 5 -19.12 -17.04 -29.48
C THR A 5 -20.28 -17.52 -28.60
N GLN A 6 -21.38 -17.96 -29.23
CA GLN A 6 -22.53 -18.51 -28.53
C GLN A 6 -22.18 -19.79 -27.75
N ALA A 7 -21.43 -20.72 -28.34
CA ALA A 7 -21.03 -21.94 -27.67
C ALA A 7 -20.14 -21.67 -26.43
N ILE A 8 -19.22 -20.71 -26.53
CA ILE A 8 -18.38 -20.32 -25.38
C ILE A 8 -19.22 -19.65 -24.29
N PHE A 9 -20.19 -18.81 -24.66
CA PHE A 9 -21.14 -18.21 -23.72
C PHE A 9 -21.87 -19.28 -22.92
N GLU A 10 -22.48 -20.26 -23.59
CA GLU A 10 -23.23 -21.33 -22.93
C GLU A 10 -22.36 -22.23 -22.04
N ILE A 11 -21.09 -22.44 -22.41
CA ILE A 11 -20.13 -23.19 -21.58
C ILE A 11 -19.80 -22.42 -20.30
N LEU A 12 -19.48 -21.12 -20.44
CA LEU A 12 -19.14 -20.26 -19.32
C LEU A 12 -20.34 -20.01 -18.40
N GLU A 13 -21.52 -19.77 -18.96
CA GLU A 13 -22.75 -19.63 -18.18
C GLU A 13 -22.99 -20.87 -17.30
N LYS A 14 -22.80 -22.07 -17.86
CA LYS A 14 -22.93 -23.33 -17.11
C LYS A 14 -21.89 -23.49 -16.01
N SER A 15 -20.67 -22.96 -16.16
CA SER A 15 -19.62 -23.08 -15.13
C SER A 15 -19.86 -22.16 -13.94
N TRP A 16 -20.64 -21.09 -14.11
CA TRP A 16 -20.99 -20.14 -13.05
C TRP A 16 -22.28 -20.49 -12.29
N LEU A 17 -23.17 -21.30 -12.88
CA LEU A 17 -24.40 -21.77 -12.23
C LEU A 17 -24.18 -22.39 -10.83
N PRO A 18 -23.20 -23.29 -10.60
CA PRO A 18 -22.96 -23.88 -9.27
C PRO A 18 -22.51 -22.86 -8.21
N GLN A 19 -22.01 -21.69 -8.63
CA GLN A 19 -21.54 -20.62 -7.75
C GLN A 19 -22.62 -19.58 -7.49
N ASN A 20 -23.86 -19.88 -7.89
CA ASN A 20 -25.00 -18.96 -7.79
C ASN A 20 -24.70 -17.62 -8.49
N CYS A 21 -24.06 -17.65 -9.66
CA CYS A 21 -23.74 -16.47 -10.46
C CYS A 21 -24.35 -16.59 -11.85
N THR A 22 -24.95 -15.50 -12.34
CA THR A 22 -25.49 -15.41 -13.70
C THR A 22 -24.49 -14.68 -14.60
N LEU A 23 -24.10 -15.29 -15.73
CA LEU A 23 -23.32 -14.63 -16.78
C LEU A 23 -24.24 -13.72 -17.60
N VAL A 24 -23.97 -12.42 -17.59
CA VAL A 24 -24.86 -11.40 -18.17
C VAL A 24 -24.48 -11.10 -19.61
N ASP A 25 -23.19 -10.89 -19.84
CA ASP A 25 -22.60 -10.70 -21.15
C ASP A 25 -21.09 -10.97 -21.07
N MET A 26 -20.49 -11.11 -22.26
CA MET A 26 -19.07 -11.33 -22.43
C MET A 26 -18.57 -10.71 -23.72
N LYS A 27 -17.31 -10.32 -23.72
CA LYS A 27 -16.54 -9.90 -24.88
C LYS A 27 -15.42 -10.91 -25.07
N ILE A 28 -15.32 -11.47 -26.28
CA ILE A 28 -14.22 -12.33 -26.69
C ILE A 28 -13.64 -11.81 -27.99
N GLU A 29 -12.32 -11.83 -28.09
CA GLU A 29 -11.59 -11.51 -29.31
C GLU A 29 -11.04 -12.78 -29.96
N PHE A 30 -11.24 -12.89 -31.27
CA PHE A 30 -10.74 -13.98 -32.08
C PHE A 30 -9.70 -13.45 -33.07
N GLY A 31 -8.67 -14.25 -33.31
CA GLY A 31 -7.64 -14.01 -34.30
C GLY A 31 -7.57 -15.18 -35.28
N VAL A 32 -6.68 -15.05 -36.25
CA VAL A 32 -6.38 -16.13 -37.20
C VAL A 32 -4.92 -16.52 -36.99
N ASP A 33 -4.68 -17.79 -36.69
CA ASP A 33 -3.32 -18.32 -36.60
C ASP A 33 -2.64 -18.19 -37.98
N VAL A 34 -1.48 -17.54 -38.01
CA VAL A 34 -0.81 -17.17 -39.27
C VAL A 34 -0.23 -18.37 -40.00
N ILE A 35 -0.04 -19.51 -39.32
CA ILE A 35 0.51 -20.75 -39.85
C ILE A 35 -0.62 -21.70 -40.26
N THR A 36 -1.54 -22.01 -39.35
CA THR A 36 -2.61 -23.00 -39.59
C THR A 36 -3.80 -22.41 -40.33
N ARG A 37 -3.93 -21.08 -40.38
CA ARG A 37 -5.09 -20.33 -40.90
C ARG A 37 -6.40 -20.62 -40.17
N GLU A 38 -6.32 -21.21 -38.97
CA GLU A 38 -7.47 -21.48 -38.13
C GLU A 38 -7.85 -20.25 -37.30
N ILE A 39 -9.14 -20.15 -36.96
CA ILE A 39 -9.60 -19.14 -36.01
C ILE A 39 -9.22 -19.60 -34.60
N VAL A 40 -8.44 -18.78 -33.91
CA VAL A 40 -8.02 -19.02 -32.53
C VAL A 40 -8.57 -17.92 -31.62
N LEU A 41 -8.71 -18.24 -30.34
CA LEU A 41 -8.94 -17.24 -29.32
C LEU A 41 -7.68 -16.35 -29.24
N ALA A 42 -7.83 -15.04 -29.48
CA ALA A 42 -6.69 -14.12 -29.60
C ALA A 42 -6.36 -13.35 -28.31
N ASP A 43 -7.18 -13.51 -27.28
CA ASP A 43 -7.02 -12.81 -26.01
C ASP A 43 -7.28 -13.76 -24.83
N VAL A 44 -6.76 -13.40 -23.66
CA VAL A 44 -7.00 -14.14 -22.41
C VAL A 44 -8.46 -13.93 -22.00
N ILE A 45 -9.14 -15.03 -21.66
CA ILE A 45 -10.46 -14.94 -21.02
C ILE A 45 -10.24 -14.86 -19.52
N ASP A 46 -10.50 -13.69 -18.95
CA ASP A 46 -10.40 -13.43 -17.51
C ASP A 46 -11.60 -12.59 -17.02
N ASN A 47 -11.51 -12.03 -15.81
CA ASN A 47 -12.57 -11.23 -15.21
C ASN A 47 -12.88 -9.92 -15.96
N ASP A 48 -12.06 -9.54 -16.95
CA ASP A 48 -12.29 -8.41 -17.83
C ASP A 48 -13.14 -8.76 -19.05
N SER A 49 -13.29 -10.06 -19.33
CA SER A 49 -14.01 -10.58 -20.49
C SER A 49 -15.52 -10.73 -20.25
N TRP A 50 -16.02 -10.66 -19.01
CA TRP A 50 -17.44 -10.92 -18.70
C TRP A 50 -18.01 -10.11 -17.54
N ARG A 51 -19.35 -10.10 -17.44
CA ARG A 51 -20.09 -9.56 -16.30
C ARG A 51 -20.89 -10.65 -15.59
N LEU A 52 -20.76 -10.72 -14.27
CA LEU A 52 -21.46 -11.69 -13.42
C LEU A 52 -22.39 -11.01 -12.41
N TRP A 53 -23.59 -11.56 -12.23
CA TRP A 53 -24.51 -11.18 -11.15
C TRP A 53 -24.65 -12.30 -10.12
N PRO A 54 -24.11 -12.13 -8.90
CA PRO A 54 -24.35 -13.04 -7.80
C PRO A 54 -25.84 -13.10 -7.46
N SER A 55 -26.39 -14.31 -7.37
CA SER A 55 -27.79 -14.61 -7.09
C SER A 55 -28.80 -13.91 -8.03
N GLY A 56 -28.36 -13.51 -9.23
CA GLY A 56 -29.16 -12.68 -10.14
C GLY A 56 -29.40 -11.24 -9.64
N ASP A 57 -28.72 -10.81 -8.57
CA ASP A 57 -28.82 -9.47 -8.01
C ASP A 57 -27.84 -8.53 -8.72
N ARG A 58 -28.39 -7.65 -9.57
CA ARG A 58 -27.64 -6.61 -10.29
C ARG A 58 -26.89 -5.67 -9.34
N SER A 59 -27.35 -5.46 -8.11
CA SER A 59 -26.70 -4.54 -7.16
C SER A 59 -25.39 -5.10 -6.59
N GLN A 60 -25.16 -6.41 -6.74
CA GLN A 60 -23.95 -7.10 -6.27
C GLN A 60 -23.05 -7.53 -7.44
N GLN A 61 -23.21 -6.89 -8.60
CA GLN A 61 -22.49 -7.17 -9.82
C GLN A 61 -20.97 -7.27 -9.59
N LYS A 62 -20.39 -8.38 -10.05
CA LYS A 62 -18.95 -8.62 -10.02
C LYS A 62 -18.41 -8.42 -11.42
N ASP A 63 -17.92 -7.22 -11.68
CA ASP A 63 -17.23 -6.87 -12.93
C ASP A 63 -16.36 -5.61 -12.78
N LYS A 64 -15.71 -5.25 -13.90
CA LYS A 64 -15.02 -3.97 -14.14
C LYS A 64 -15.89 -2.73 -13.87
N GLN A 65 -17.20 -2.82 -13.64
CA GLN A 65 -18.06 -1.68 -13.33
C GLN A 65 -17.72 -1.08 -11.96
N SER A 66 -17.23 -1.86 -11.00
CA SER A 66 -16.65 -1.31 -9.76
C SER A 66 -15.45 -0.38 -10.00
N TYR A 67 -14.70 -0.58 -11.09
CA TYR A 67 -13.62 0.31 -11.54
C TYR A 67 -14.09 1.38 -12.54
N ARG A 68 -15.19 1.16 -13.28
CA ARG A 68 -15.76 2.11 -14.28
C ARG A 68 -16.84 3.04 -13.73
N ASP A 69 -17.44 2.72 -12.58
CA ASP A 69 -18.27 3.64 -11.81
C ASP A 69 -17.42 4.73 -11.14
N LEU A 70 -16.09 4.58 -11.19
CA LEU A 70 -15.14 5.71 -11.22
C LEU A 70 -15.07 6.24 -12.67
N LYS A 71 -16.07 6.99 -13.12
CA LYS A 71 -16.06 7.68 -14.44
C LYS A 71 -14.99 8.78 -14.57
N GLU A 72 -14.05 8.88 -13.63
CA GLU A 72 -13.53 10.18 -13.18
C GLU A 72 -12.02 10.13 -12.85
N VAL A 73 -11.28 9.14 -13.34
CA VAL A 73 -9.81 9.02 -13.14
C VAL A 73 -9.11 9.17 -14.48
N THR A 74 -8.12 10.05 -14.58
CA THR A 74 -7.29 10.13 -15.79
C THR A 74 -6.44 8.86 -15.93
N PRO A 75 -6.20 8.37 -17.17
CA PRO A 75 -5.09 7.46 -17.44
C PRO A 75 -3.72 8.12 -17.15
N GLU A 76 -3.69 9.45 -17.02
CA GLU A 76 -2.50 10.22 -16.68
C GLU A 76 -2.11 9.96 -15.22
N GLU A 77 -1.07 9.14 -15.06
CA GLU A 77 -0.43 8.77 -13.82
C GLU A 77 0.36 9.96 -13.26
N LEU A 78 -0.04 10.48 -12.09
CA LEU A 78 0.70 11.58 -11.44
C LEU A 78 2.07 11.09 -10.95
N GLN A 79 2.11 9.90 -10.37
CA GLN A 79 3.32 9.33 -9.82
C GLN A 79 3.24 7.80 -9.78
N MET A 80 4.31 7.16 -10.25
CA MET A 80 4.45 5.71 -10.20
C MET A 80 5.51 5.29 -9.18
N GLY A 81 5.07 4.59 -8.14
CA GLY A 81 5.93 4.03 -7.10
C GLY A 81 6.20 2.52 -7.28
N LYS A 82 7.10 2.02 -6.44
CA LYS A 82 7.48 0.59 -6.38
C LYS A 82 6.29 -0.33 -6.06
N THR A 83 5.41 0.10 -5.15
CA THR A 83 4.30 -0.71 -4.62
C THR A 83 2.92 -0.07 -4.83
N LYS A 84 2.85 1.16 -5.36
CA LYS A 84 1.59 1.89 -5.59
C LYS A 84 1.70 2.86 -6.76
N GLY A 85 0.57 3.20 -7.37
CA GLY A 85 0.40 4.31 -8.30
C GLY A 85 -0.53 5.38 -7.72
N VAL A 86 -0.33 6.63 -8.11
CA VAL A 86 -1.17 7.77 -7.70
C VAL A 86 -1.82 8.36 -8.96
N TYR A 87 -3.15 8.46 -8.94
CA TYR A 87 -3.95 8.92 -10.06
C TYR A 87 -4.79 10.13 -9.66
N GLU A 88 -4.95 11.09 -10.57
CA GLU A 88 -5.81 12.25 -10.36
C GLU A 88 -7.29 11.88 -10.52
N LEU A 89 -8.14 12.47 -9.68
CA LEU A 89 -9.60 12.35 -9.80
C LEU A 89 -10.16 13.62 -10.42
N LEU A 90 -10.63 13.53 -11.67
CA LEU A 90 -11.11 14.67 -12.47
C LEU A 90 -12.28 15.40 -11.81
N ASP A 91 -13.25 14.65 -11.31
CA ASP A 91 -14.47 15.20 -10.72
C ASP A 91 -14.35 15.42 -9.20
N SER A 92 -13.16 15.20 -8.64
CA SER A 92 -12.85 15.51 -7.24
C SER A 92 -11.53 16.29 -7.13
N PRO A 93 -11.51 17.57 -7.55
CA PRO A 93 -10.32 18.42 -7.47
C PRO A 93 -9.68 18.40 -6.08
N GLY A 94 -8.36 18.26 -6.04
CA GLY A 94 -7.59 18.15 -4.79
C GLY A 94 -7.68 16.79 -4.09
N LYS A 95 -8.22 15.76 -4.76
CA LYS A 95 -8.15 14.37 -4.30
C LYS A 95 -7.43 13.50 -5.33
N VAL A 96 -6.87 12.40 -4.84
CA VAL A 96 -6.16 11.39 -5.64
C VAL A 96 -6.61 9.99 -5.25
N LEU A 97 -6.51 9.07 -6.20
CA LEU A 97 -6.65 7.63 -5.97
C LEU A 97 -5.26 7.02 -5.78
N LEU A 98 -5.05 6.31 -4.67
CA LEU A 98 -3.85 5.52 -4.44
C LEU A 98 -4.17 4.05 -4.73
N GLN A 99 -3.58 3.52 -5.78
CA GLN A 99 -3.75 2.14 -6.24
C GLN A 99 -2.56 1.29 -5.79
N SER A 100 -2.79 0.33 -4.91
CA SER A 100 -1.76 -0.62 -4.49
C SER A 100 -1.47 -1.65 -5.60
N LYS A 101 -0.24 -2.17 -5.62
CA LYS A 101 0.23 -3.19 -6.56
C LYS A 101 0.59 -4.48 -5.85
N ASP A 102 0.43 -5.61 -6.54
CA ASP A 102 0.87 -6.94 -6.10
C ASP A 102 2.39 -7.09 -6.27
N GLN A 103 3.15 -6.20 -5.62
CA GLN A 103 4.61 -6.16 -5.68
C GLN A 103 5.16 -6.01 -4.26
N ILE A 104 6.17 -6.81 -3.94
CA ILE A 104 6.98 -6.67 -2.73
C ILE A 104 8.43 -6.38 -3.14
N THR A 105 9.08 -5.45 -2.44
CA THR A 105 10.43 -4.99 -2.78
C THR A 105 11.32 -4.86 -1.55
N ALA A 106 12.63 -5.11 -1.64
CA ALA A 106 13.58 -4.87 -0.56
C ALA A 106 14.91 -4.32 -1.10
N GLY A 107 15.63 -3.56 -0.27
CA GLY A 107 16.91 -2.95 -0.62
C GLY A 107 16.81 -2.01 -1.82
N ASN A 108 16.00 -0.95 -1.72
CA ASN A 108 15.78 0.03 -2.80
C ASN A 108 15.40 -0.59 -4.15
N ALA A 109 14.53 -1.60 -4.11
CA ALA A 109 14.09 -2.41 -5.26
C ALA A 109 15.16 -3.28 -5.93
N ALA A 110 16.34 -3.45 -5.32
CA ALA A 110 17.32 -4.47 -5.74
C ALA A 110 16.73 -5.89 -5.69
N ARG A 111 15.83 -6.14 -4.73
CA ARG A 111 14.98 -7.34 -4.67
C ARG A 111 13.54 -6.94 -4.96
N LYS A 112 12.89 -7.63 -5.89
CA LYS A 112 11.47 -7.44 -6.25
C LYS A 112 10.81 -8.75 -6.63
N ASN A 113 9.59 -8.98 -6.17
CA ASN A 113 8.78 -10.14 -6.53
C ASN A 113 7.32 -9.73 -6.69
N HIS A 114 6.63 -10.38 -7.63
CA HIS A 114 5.17 -10.36 -7.66
C HIS A 114 4.63 -11.21 -6.50
N LEU A 115 3.65 -10.66 -5.76
CA LEU A 115 3.00 -11.36 -4.66
C LEU A 115 1.49 -11.13 -4.75
N GLU A 116 0.79 -12.07 -5.38
CA GLU A 116 -0.65 -12.00 -5.63
C GLU A 116 -1.43 -11.76 -4.33
N GLY A 117 -2.34 -10.77 -4.35
CA GLY A 117 -3.17 -10.38 -3.21
C GLY A 117 -2.51 -9.39 -2.24
N LYS A 118 -1.21 -9.11 -2.38
CA LYS A 118 -0.53 -8.11 -1.54
C LYS A 118 -1.14 -6.72 -1.68
N ALA A 119 -1.61 -6.33 -2.86
CA ALA A 119 -2.28 -5.05 -3.08
C ALA A 119 -3.51 -4.91 -2.18
N ALA A 120 -4.35 -5.95 -2.13
CA ALA A 120 -5.57 -5.95 -1.33
C ALA A 120 -5.25 -5.94 0.17
N ILE A 121 -4.26 -6.73 0.60
CA ILE A 121 -3.80 -6.75 2.00
C ILE A 121 -3.27 -5.37 2.41
N SER A 122 -2.37 -4.79 1.61
CA SER A 122 -1.72 -3.50 1.94
C SER A 122 -2.76 -2.37 2.01
N ASN A 123 -3.71 -2.35 1.07
CA ASN A 123 -4.80 -1.37 1.05
C ASN A 123 -5.76 -1.55 2.23
N LYS A 124 -6.10 -2.79 2.59
CA LYS A 124 -6.95 -3.10 3.76
C LYS A 124 -6.29 -2.63 5.05
N ILE A 125 -5.02 -2.97 5.28
CA ILE A 125 -4.28 -2.55 6.47
C ILE A 125 -4.23 -1.02 6.53
N THR A 126 -3.80 -0.36 5.46
CA THR A 126 -3.70 1.11 5.40
C THR A 126 -5.05 1.77 5.69
N SER A 127 -6.14 1.28 5.07
CA SER A 127 -7.47 1.83 5.29
C SER A 127 -7.92 1.70 6.75
N CYS A 128 -7.70 0.55 7.38
CA CYS A 128 -8.03 0.34 8.80
C CYS A 128 -7.18 1.23 9.72
N ILE A 129 -5.87 1.32 9.46
CA ILE A 129 -4.94 2.10 10.28
C ILE A 129 -5.24 3.60 10.14
N PHE A 130 -5.46 4.10 8.93
CA PHE A 130 -5.80 5.51 8.73
C PHE A 130 -7.15 5.87 9.32
N GLN A 131 -8.16 5.00 9.23
CA GLN A 131 -9.43 5.20 9.91
C GLN A 131 -9.25 5.28 11.44
N LEU A 132 -8.51 4.33 12.04
CA LEU A 132 -8.19 4.33 13.46
C LEU A 132 -7.50 5.64 13.90
N LEU A 133 -6.51 6.10 13.13
CA LEU A 133 -5.78 7.34 13.43
C LEU A 133 -6.66 8.58 13.28
N GLN A 134 -7.54 8.63 12.28
CA GLN A 134 -8.52 9.71 12.13
C GLN A 134 -9.52 9.76 13.28
N GLU A 135 -10.03 8.61 13.72
CA GLU A 135 -10.93 8.50 14.89
C GLU A 135 -10.23 8.95 16.19
N ALA A 136 -8.90 8.77 16.29
CA ALA A 136 -8.08 9.28 17.37
C ALA A 136 -7.71 10.78 17.23
N GLY A 137 -8.14 11.46 16.17
CA GLY A 137 -7.90 12.89 15.94
C GLY A 137 -6.61 13.23 15.18
N ILE A 138 -5.91 12.24 14.63
CA ILE A 138 -4.70 12.47 13.81
C ILE A 138 -5.10 12.93 12.40
N LYS A 139 -4.59 14.09 12.00
CA LYS A 139 -4.72 14.62 10.64
C LYS A 139 -4.02 13.70 9.64
N THR A 140 -4.81 13.02 8.81
CA THR A 140 -4.36 11.95 7.92
C THR A 140 -4.96 12.11 6.53
N ALA A 141 -4.15 11.98 5.48
CA ALA A 141 -4.55 12.02 4.08
C ALA A 141 -5.29 10.73 3.67
N PHE A 142 -6.50 10.56 4.20
CA PHE A 142 -7.39 9.45 3.90
C PHE A 142 -8.82 9.97 3.81
N THR A 143 -9.53 9.62 2.73
CA THR A 143 -10.95 9.97 2.58
C THR A 143 -11.82 8.73 2.75
N LYS A 144 -11.55 7.68 1.98
CA LYS A 144 -12.28 6.41 2.04
C LYS A 144 -11.54 5.30 1.29
N LYS A 145 -11.77 4.04 1.70
CA LYS A 145 -11.42 2.86 0.89
C LYS A 145 -12.19 2.90 -0.44
N CYS A 146 -11.56 2.47 -1.53
CA CYS A 146 -12.12 2.46 -2.87
C CYS A 146 -11.81 1.13 -3.56
N GLY A 147 -12.71 0.15 -3.40
CA GLY A 147 -12.46 -1.22 -3.84
C GLY A 147 -11.39 -1.91 -2.99
N GLU A 148 -10.98 -3.12 -3.38
CA GLU A 148 -10.08 -3.93 -2.56
C GLU A 148 -8.64 -3.43 -2.55
N THR A 149 -8.18 -2.82 -3.64
CA THR A 149 -6.76 -2.52 -3.86
C THR A 149 -6.44 -1.03 -3.88
N ALA A 150 -7.43 -0.15 -3.68
CA ALA A 150 -7.22 1.30 -3.68
C ALA A 150 -7.98 2.04 -2.57
N PHE A 151 -7.57 3.29 -2.36
CA PHE A 151 -8.25 4.26 -1.49
C PHE A 151 -8.12 5.68 -2.05
N ILE A 152 -9.01 6.57 -1.63
CA ILE A 152 -9.00 7.99 -2.01
C ILE A 152 -8.37 8.80 -0.87
N ALA A 153 -7.51 9.75 -1.22
CA ALA A 153 -6.86 10.67 -0.29
C ALA A 153 -6.93 12.12 -0.79
N PRO A 154 -6.82 13.12 0.09
CA PRO A 154 -6.45 14.47 -0.30
C PRO A 154 -5.09 14.48 -1.03
N LYS A 155 -4.97 15.29 -2.08
CA LYS A 155 -3.73 15.49 -2.82
C LYS A 155 -2.73 16.23 -1.92
N CYS A 156 -1.55 15.67 -1.75
CA CYS A 156 -0.50 16.23 -0.91
C CYS A 156 0.81 16.36 -1.70
N GLU A 157 1.60 17.36 -1.39
CA GLU A 157 3.02 17.40 -1.72
C GLU A 157 3.80 16.70 -0.61
N VAL A 158 4.35 15.53 -0.90
CA VAL A 158 5.03 14.67 0.10
C VAL A 158 6.38 15.27 0.46
N ILE A 159 6.63 15.41 1.77
CA ILE A 159 7.92 15.84 2.31
C ILE A 159 8.87 14.63 2.22
N PRO A 160 10.05 14.74 1.57
CA PRO A 160 10.92 13.61 1.26
C PRO A 160 11.74 13.13 2.47
N ILE A 161 11.07 12.89 3.61
CA ILE A 161 11.64 12.43 4.86
C ILE A 161 10.86 11.21 5.34
N GLU A 162 11.58 10.12 5.58
CA GLU A 162 11.06 8.97 6.29
C GLU A 162 11.24 9.20 7.80
N TRP A 163 10.11 9.33 8.50
CA TRP A 163 10.08 9.48 9.95
C TRP A 163 9.98 8.12 10.60
N VAL A 164 11.02 7.74 11.34
CA VAL A 164 11.08 6.44 12.01
C VAL A 164 10.91 6.63 13.52
N CYS A 165 10.04 5.83 14.12
CA CYS A 165 9.86 5.78 15.58
C CYS A 165 10.16 4.38 16.11
N ARG A 166 10.87 4.28 17.25
CA ARG A 166 11.30 2.99 17.82
C ARG A 166 10.96 2.88 19.30
N ARG A 167 10.35 1.77 19.69
CA ARG A 167 10.32 1.32 21.09
C ARG A 167 11.52 0.46 21.43
N ILE A 168 11.93 -0.42 20.51
CA ILE A 168 12.99 -1.41 20.74
C ILE A 168 14.13 -1.21 19.73
N ALA A 169 15.37 -1.23 20.19
CA ALA A 169 16.55 -1.21 19.35
C ALA A 169 16.70 -2.52 18.57
N THR A 170 16.61 -2.44 17.24
CA THR A 170 16.92 -3.52 16.29
C THR A 170 17.34 -2.91 14.93
N GLY A 171 17.59 -3.75 13.93
CA GLY A 171 17.78 -3.32 12.55
C GLY A 171 18.91 -2.30 12.36
N SER A 172 18.63 -1.22 11.62
CA SER A 172 19.63 -0.22 11.26
C SER A 172 20.14 0.61 12.45
N PHE A 173 19.37 0.71 13.54
CA PHE A 173 19.82 1.38 14.77
C PHE A 173 21.05 0.70 15.36
N LEU A 174 21.07 -0.64 15.45
CA LEU A 174 22.19 -1.39 15.99
C LEU A 174 23.45 -1.26 15.12
N LYS A 175 23.29 -1.16 13.80
CA LYS A 175 24.41 -0.95 12.87
C LYS A 175 25.07 0.42 13.08
N ARG A 176 24.27 1.46 13.34
CA ARG A 176 24.78 2.82 13.59
C ARG A 176 25.30 3.02 15.03
N ASN A 177 24.86 2.20 15.98
CA ASN A 177 25.20 2.34 17.40
C ASN A 177 25.87 1.07 17.95
N PRO A 178 27.12 0.78 17.54
CA PRO A 178 27.85 -0.38 18.03
C PRO A 178 27.99 -0.34 19.56
N GLY A 179 27.69 -1.47 20.21
CA GLY A 179 27.67 -1.61 21.67
C GLY A 179 26.26 -1.63 22.28
N VAL A 180 25.25 -1.13 21.56
CA VAL A 180 23.85 -1.31 21.97
C VAL A 180 23.40 -2.74 21.64
N LYS A 181 22.73 -3.40 22.59
CA LYS A 181 22.19 -4.75 22.40
C LYS A 181 20.77 -4.68 21.83
N GLU A 182 20.42 -5.65 21.00
CA GLU A 182 19.03 -5.83 20.56
C GLU A 182 18.10 -6.01 21.78
N GLY A 183 16.92 -5.41 21.72
CA GLY A 183 15.97 -5.43 22.85
C GLY A 183 16.08 -4.24 23.79
N TYR A 184 17.10 -3.37 23.64
CA TYR A 184 17.15 -2.11 24.40
C TYR A 184 15.88 -1.30 24.15
N LYS A 185 15.24 -0.81 25.22
CA LYS A 185 13.97 -0.10 25.15
C LYS A 185 14.15 1.41 25.30
N PHE A 186 13.51 2.17 24.42
CA PHE A 186 13.50 3.63 24.46
C PHE A 186 12.29 4.15 25.26
N TYR A 187 12.55 5.05 26.19
CA TYR A 187 11.54 5.78 26.97
C TYR A 187 11.94 7.25 27.08
N PRO A 188 11.28 8.19 26.37
CA PRO A 188 10.19 7.99 25.38
C PRO A 188 10.65 7.23 24.11
N PRO A 189 9.73 6.80 23.20
CA PRO A 189 10.11 6.25 21.90
C PRO A 189 11.11 7.14 21.15
N LYS A 190 12.09 6.53 20.49
CA LYS A 190 13.12 7.27 19.74
C LYS A 190 12.60 7.63 18.36
N VAL A 191 12.61 8.93 18.02
CA VAL A 191 12.35 9.43 16.67
C VAL A 191 13.67 9.68 15.92
N GLU A 192 13.71 9.32 14.64
CA GLU A 192 14.81 9.52 13.70
C GLU A 192 14.26 9.94 12.32
N MET A 193 15.05 10.66 11.53
CA MET A 193 14.71 11.08 10.17
C MET A 193 15.69 10.53 9.15
N PHE A 194 15.19 10.12 7.99
CA PHE A 194 15.99 9.66 6.86
C PHE A 194 15.53 10.37 5.59
N PHE A 195 16.46 11.02 4.89
CA PHE A 195 16.14 11.70 3.64
C PHE A 195 15.92 10.68 2.53
N LYS A 196 14.83 10.80 1.77
CA LYS A 196 14.49 9.87 0.70
C LYS A 196 15.43 10.06 -0.49
N ASP A 197 16.39 9.16 -0.61
CA ASP A 197 17.40 9.13 -1.66
C ASP A 197 17.88 7.69 -1.87
N ASP A 198 17.21 7.00 -2.81
CA ASP A 198 17.52 5.62 -3.16
C ASP A 198 19.00 5.43 -3.56
N ALA A 199 19.63 6.45 -4.18
CA ALA A 199 21.01 6.38 -4.65
C ALA A 199 22.02 6.37 -3.48
N ASN A 200 21.67 7.01 -2.37
CA ASN A 200 22.49 7.10 -1.17
C ASN A 200 21.96 6.26 0.00
N ASN A 201 21.05 5.32 -0.26
CA ASN A 201 20.45 4.43 0.73
C ASN A 201 19.75 5.15 1.89
N ASP A 202 19.01 6.21 1.58
CA ASP A 202 18.21 7.00 2.52
C ASP A 202 19.00 7.46 3.75
N PRO A 203 19.94 8.42 3.60
CA PRO A 203 20.84 8.81 4.67
C PRO A 203 20.08 9.41 5.86
N GLN A 204 20.53 9.11 7.08
CA GLN A 204 19.99 9.73 8.29
C GLN A 204 20.26 11.24 8.27
N TRP A 205 19.23 12.04 8.56
CA TRP A 205 19.32 13.49 8.71
C TRP A 205 19.08 13.93 10.15
N SER A 206 19.73 15.03 10.54
CA SER A 206 19.42 15.78 11.75
C SER A 206 18.31 16.82 11.50
N GLU A 207 17.74 17.38 12.56
CA GLU A 207 16.73 18.45 12.43
C GLU A 207 17.33 19.68 11.77
N GLU A 208 18.57 20.02 12.09
CA GLU A 208 19.29 21.15 11.50
C GLU A 208 19.48 20.97 9.99
N GLN A 209 19.74 19.74 9.51
CA GLN A 209 19.84 19.47 8.07
C GLN A 209 18.50 19.68 7.37
N LEU A 210 17.40 19.20 7.95
CA LEU A 210 16.06 19.38 7.39
C LEU A 210 15.64 20.86 7.35
N ILE A 211 15.91 21.61 8.42
CA ILE A 211 15.62 23.05 8.49
C ILE A 211 16.49 23.83 7.50
N ALA A 212 17.79 23.52 7.43
CA ALA A 212 18.71 24.19 6.52
C ALA A 212 18.42 23.90 5.04
N ALA A 213 17.77 22.77 4.72
CA ALA A 213 17.32 22.46 3.36
C ALA A 213 16.28 23.45 2.84
N ASN A 214 15.58 24.17 3.74
CA ASN A 214 14.61 25.22 3.42
C ASN A 214 13.56 24.77 2.38
N PHE A 215 13.05 23.54 2.56
CA PHE A 215 12.03 23.00 1.68
C PHE A 215 10.74 23.82 1.77
N CYS A 216 10.05 23.95 0.64
CA CYS A 216 8.73 24.57 0.56
C CYS A 216 7.80 23.65 -0.24
N PHE A 217 6.75 23.18 0.40
CA PHE A 217 5.76 22.28 -0.20
C PHE A 217 4.39 22.92 -0.10
N ALA A 218 3.69 23.02 -1.23
CA ALA A 218 2.37 23.62 -1.28
C ALA A 218 2.35 25.06 -0.69
N GLY A 219 3.46 25.79 -0.78
CA GLY A 219 3.61 27.14 -0.21
C GLY A 219 3.91 27.18 1.30
N LEU A 220 4.01 26.04 1.98
CA LEU A 220 4.44 25.93 3.38
C LEU A 220 5.94 25.67 3.44
N VAL A 221 6.69 26.57 4.09
CA VAL A 221 8.12 26.38 4.38
C VAL A 221 8.27 25.42 5.56
N ILE A 222 9.12 24.41 5.41
CA ILE A 222 9.42 23.42 6.46
C ILE A 222 10.50 23.97 7.38
N GLY A 223 10.09 24.73 8.39
CA GLY A 223 10.97 25.31 9.41
C GLY A 223 10.96 24.52 10.73
N GLN A 224 11.54 25.12 11.77
CA GLN A 224 11.63 24.52 13.11
C GLN A 224 10.26 24.09 13.66
N THR A 225 9.22 24.87 13.41
CA THR A 225 7.85 24.57 13.86
C THR A 225 7.32 23.31 13.19
N GLU A 226 7.44 23.23 11.86
CA GLU A 226 6.93 22.12 11.06
C GLU A 226 7.68 20.81 11.38
N VAL A 227 9.01 20.89 11.54
CA VAL A 227 9.84 19.76 11.98
C VAL A 227 9.44 19.29 13.39
N GLY A 228 9.20 20.22 14.30
CA GLY A 228 8.69 19.93 15.64
C GLY A 228 7.33 19.22 15.60
N ILE A 229 6.39 19.71 14.79
CA ILE A 229 5.06 19.09 14.62
C ILE A 229 5.19 17.65 14.12
N MET A 230 5.97 17.42 13.06
CA MET A 230 6.15 16.07 12.49
C MET A 230 6.83 15.12 13.48
N SER A 231 7.82 15.59 14.23
CA SER A 231 8.51 14.79 15.26
C SER A 231 7.54 14.33 16.36
N HIS A 232 6.78 15.25 16.94
CA HIS A 232 5.79 14.93 17.98
C HIS A 232 4.63 14.08 17.45
N ALA A 233 4.15 14.36 16.24
CA ALA A 233 3.12 13.56 15.57
C ALA A 233 3.61 12.13 15.32
N THR A 234 4.85 11.94 14.89
CA THR A 234 5.44 10.61 14.68
C THR A 234 5.42 9.80 15.97
N GLN A 235 5.83 10.40 17.09
CA GLN A 235 5.80 9.74 18.39
C GLN A 235 4.35 9.40 18.82
N ALA A 236 3.43 10.35 18.69
CA ALA A 236 2.02 10.14 19.07
C ALA A 236 1.35 9.04 18.25
N ILE A 237 1.55 9.03 16.92
CA ILE A 237 1.06 7.98 16.02
C ILE A 237 1.64 6.62 16.44
N PHE A 238 2.94 6.55 16.74
CA PHE A 238 3.57 5.31 17.18
C PHE A 238 2.93 4.79 18.47
N GLU A 239 2.73 5.64 19.46
CA GLU A 239 2.13 5.25 20.74
C GLU A 239 0.66 4.80 20.59
N ILE A 240 -0.13 5.44 19.71
CA ILE A 240 -1.50 5.02 19.39
C ILE A 240 -1.50 3.61 18.77
N LEU A 241 -0.63 3.38 17.78
CA LEU A 241 -0.56 2.08 17.10
C LEU A 241 0.03 1.00 18.01
N GLU A 242 1.05 1.32 18.80
CA GLU A 242 1.62 0.43 19.81
C GLU A 242 0.53 -0.04 20.77
N LYS A 243 -0.27 0.90 21.30
CA LYS A 243 -1.37 0.58 22.22
C LYS A 243 -2.50 -0.20 21.56
N SER A 244 -2.78 0.06 20.28
CA SER A 244 -3.81 -0.65 19.51
C SER A 244 -3.44 -2.10 19.19
N TRP A 245 -2.14 -2.41 19.10
CA TRP A 245 -1.65 -3.78 18.89
C TRP A 245 -1.56 -4.63 20.17
N LEU A 246 -1.48 -4.00 21.35
CA LEU A 246 -1.37 -4.71 22.64
C LEU A 246 -2.49 -5.75 22.90
N PRO A 247 -3.79 -5.46 22.64
CA PRO A 247 -4.85 -6.45 22.87
C PRO A 247 -4.73 -7.71 21.98
N GLN A 248 -4.00 -7.62 20.86
CA GLN A 248 -3.70 -8.75 19.98
C GLN A 248 -2.44 -9.51 20.40
N ASN A 249 -1.87 -9.17 21.56
CA ASN A 249 -0.60 -9.69 22.04
C ASN A 249 0.54 -9.50 21.01
N CYS A 250 0.53 -8.37 20.31
CA CYS A 250 1.57 -7.99 19.35
C CYS A 250 2.39 -6.83 19.89
N THR A 251 3.71 -6.94 19.81
CA THR A 251 4.64 -5.84 20.11
C THR A 251 4.95 -5.08 18.83
N LEU A 252 4.54 -3.80 18.77
CA LEU A 252 5.01 -2.87 17.75
C LEU A 252 6.43 -2.40 18.12
N VAL A 253 7.40 -2.77 17.32
CA VAL A 253 8.84 -2.62 17.64
C VAL A 253 9.37 -1.27 17.19
N ASP A 254 9.13 -0.96 15.92
CA ASP A 254 9.37 0.31 15.27
C ASP A 254 8.44 0.48 14.06
N MET A 255 8.32 1.71 13.57
CA MET A 255 7.57 2.02 12.36
C MET A 255 8.22 3.16 11.58
N LYS A 256 7.83 3.30 10.32
CA LYS A 256 8.20 4.37 9.41
C LYS A 256 6.92 4.99 8.83
N ILE A 257 6.85 6.31 8.82
CA ILE A 257 5.75 7.08 8.20
C ILE A 257 6.32 8.23 7.37
N GLU A 258 5.46 8.82 6.53
CA GLU A 258 5.79 9.99 5.72
C GLU A 258 4.67 11.03 5.88
N PHE A 259 5.04 12.31 5.85
CA PHE A 259 4.09 13.42 5.91
C PHE A 259 4.02 14.12 4.56
N GLY A 260 2.90 14.76 4.29
CA GLY A 260 2.74 15.67 3.17
C GLY A 260 2.03 16.94 3.59
N VAL A 261 2.12 17.95 2.73
CA VAL A 261 1.33 19.18 2.85
C VAL A 261 0.13 19.08 1.93
N ASP A 262 -1.07 19.13 2.49
CA ASP A 262 -2.32 19.14 1.72
C ASP A 262 -2.36 20.39 0.81
N VAL A 263 -2.62 20.20 -0.48
CA VAL A 263 -2.54 21.28 -1.47
C VAL A 263 -3.68 22.31 -1.35
N ILE A 264 -4.76 21.98 -0.64
CA ILE A 264 -5.90 22.86 -0.39
C ILE A 264 -5.76 23.52 0.99
N THR A 265 -5.64 22.73 2.05
CA THR A 265 -5.69 23.24 3.44
C THR A 265 -4.34 23.80 3.89
N ARG A 266 -3.24 23.40 3.24
CA ARG A 266 -1.85 23.70 3.63
C ARG A 266 -1.47 23.15 5.01
N GLU A 267 -2.26 22.23 5.56
CA GLU A 267 -1.92 21.52 6.80
C GLU A 267 -0.90 20.41 6.50
N ILE A 268 0.00 20.17 7.45
CA ILE A 268 0.82 18.95 7.48
C ILE A 268 -0.08 17.80 7.92
N VAL A 269 -0.13 16.74 7.10
CA VAL A 269 -0.94 15.55 7.35
C VAL A 269 -0.09 14.29 7.22
N LEU A 270 -0.41 13.27 8.01
CA LEU A 270 0.11 11.92 7.78
C LEU A 270 -0.32 11.48 6.38
N ALA A 271 0.62 11.07 5.54
CA ALA A 271 0.38 10.71 4.15
C ALA A 271 0.95 9.31 3.84
N ASP A 272 1.15 9.04 2.55
CA ASP A 272 1.65 7.75 2.05
C ASP A 272 0.74 6.57 2.44
N VAL A 273 1.31 5.52 3.03
CA VAL A 273 0.60 4.33 3.51
C VAL A 273 1.19 3.87 4.85
N ILE A 274 0.40 3.19 5.68
CA ILE A 274 0.91 2.39 6.80
C ILE A 274 0.40 0.96 6.59
N ASP A 275 1.29 0.11 6.11
CA ASP A 275 1.03 -1.30 5.84
C ASP A 275 2.07 -2.20 6.53
N ASN A 276 2.04 -3.49 6.21
CA ASN A 276 2.96 -4.46 6.80
C ASN A 276 4.42 -4.34 6.32
N ASP A 277 4.71 -3.40 5.41
CA ASP A 277 6.07 -3.00 5.01
C ASP A 277 6.63 -1.90 5.92
N SER A 278 5.75 -1.19 6.62
CA SER A 278 5.97 0.08 7.30
C SER A 278 6.40 -0.08 8.77
N TRP A 279 6.24 -1.27 9.36
CA TRP A 279 6.59 -1.54 10.76
C TRP A 279 7.37 -2.83 10.96
N ARG A 280 7.81 -3.05 12.21
CA ARG A 280 8.15 -4.37 12.73
C ARG A 280 7.13 -4.79 13.78
N LEU A 281 6.58 -6.00 13.62
CA LEU A 281 5.50 -6.51 14.47
C LEU A 281 5.83 -7.92 14.97
N TRP A 282 6.01 -8.05 16.28
CA TRP A 282 6.42 -9.30 16.93
C TRP A 282 5.30 -9.83 17.83
N PRO A 283 4.61 -10.91 17.42
CA PRO A 283 3.68 -11.63 18.28
C PRO A 283 4.36 -12.06 19.58
N SER A 284 3.71 -11.84 20.72
CA SER A 284 4.23 -12.08 22.07
C SER A 284 5.58 -11.41 22.39
N GLY A 285 5.99 -10.41 21.59
CA GLY A 285 7.32 -9.81 21.69
C GLY A 285 8.46 -10.70 21.22
N ASP A 286 8.15 -11.80 20.51
CA ASP A 286 9.13 -12.76 20.00
C ASP A 286 9.49 -12.46 18.55
N ARG A 287 10.73 -12.02 18.33
CA ARG A 287 11.27 -11.73 16.99
C ARG A 287 11.21 -12.94 16.05
N SER A 288 11.31 -14.16 16.56
CA SER A 288 11.27 -15.36 15.70
C SER A 288 9.90 -15.56 15.05
N GLN A 289 8.86 -14.92 15.58
CA GLN A 289 7.49 -14.97 15.09
C GLN A 289 7.10 -13.74 14.24
N GLN A 290 8.08 -12.92 13.83
CA GLN A 290 7.85 -11.65 13.12
C GLN A 290 6.85 -11.82 11.95
N LYS A 291 5.86 -10.94 11.90
CA LYS A 291 4.79 -10.95 10.89
C LYS A 291 4.95 -9.87 9.84
N ASP A 292 5.92 -8.99 9.99
CA ASP A 292 6.17 -7.91 9.05
C ASP A 292 7.14 -8.29 7.91
N LYS A 293 7.34 -7.36 6.99
CA LYS A 293 8.22 -7.49 5.82
C LYS A 293 9.67 -7.87 6.15
N GLN A 294 10.15 -7.71 7.39
CA GLN A 294 11.46 -8.22 7.78
C GLN A 294 11.59 -9.73 7.49
N SER A 295 10.50 -10.51 7.55
CA SER A 295 10.53 -11.93 7.16
C SER A 295 10.93 -12.16 5.70
N TYR A 296 10.60 -11.23 4.81
CA TYR A 296 11.03 -11.25 3.40
C TYR A 296 12.45 -10.71 3.20
N ARG A 297 12.84 -9.70 3.99
CA ARG A 297 14.20 -9.12 3.96
C ARG A 297 15.26 -10.12 4.43
N ASP A 298 14.93 -10.96 5.41
CA ASP A 298 15.84 -11.93 6.02
C ASP A 298 16.08 -13.19 5.17
N LEU A 299 15.25 -13.43 4.15
CA LEU A 299 15.44 -14.59 3.26
C LEU A 299 16.78 -14.50 2.53
N LYS A 300 17.55 -15.59 2.56
CA LYS A 300 18.82 -15.69 1.83
C LYS A 300 18.59 -15.78 0.33
N GLU A 301 17.67 -16.66 -0.06
CA GLU A 301 17.17 -16.81 -1.42
C GLU A 301 15.68 -16.46 -1.43
N VAL A 302 15.02 -16.44 -2.60
CA VAL A 302 13.57 -16.22 -2.66
C VAL A 302 12.96 -17.31 -3.51
N THR A 303 12.43 -18.35 -2.87
CA THR A 303 11.69 -19.43 -3.52
C THR A 303 10.17 -19.18 -3.48
N PRO A 304 9.38 -19.88 -4.33
CA PRO A 304 7.92 -19.82 -4.25
C PRO A 304 7.37 -20.20 -2.87
N GLU A 305 7.95 -21.19 -2.19
CA GLU A 305 7.55 -21.63 -0.84
C GLU A 305 7.80 -20.55 0.21
N GLU A 306 8.95 -19.86 0.13
CA GLU A 306 9.27 -18.75 1.02
C GLU A 306 8.34 -17.55 0.79
N LEU A 307 7.97 -17.26 -0.47
CA LEU A 307 6.98 -16.23 -0.77
C LEU A 307 5.59 -16.57 -0.24
N GLN A 308 5.19 -17.85 -0.24
CA GLN A 308 3.95 -18.29 0.40
C GLN A 308 3.98 -18.13 1.92
N MET A 309 5.12 -18.39 2.56
CA MET A 309 5.29 -18.10 4.00
C MET A 309 5.16 -16.60 4.27
N VAL A 310 5.79 -15.74 3.46
CA VAL A 310 5.66 -14.29 3.57
C VAL A 310 4.21 -13.86 3.37
N LYS A 311 3.50 -14.40 2.37
CA LYS A 311 2.07 -14.11 2.15
C LYS A 311 1.23 -14.44 3.38
N LYS A 312 1.42 -15.63 3.96
CA LYS A 312 0.73 -16.05 5.21
C LYS A 312 1.03 -15.18 6.43
N ASN A 313 2.15 -14.47 6.44
CA ASN A 313 2.44 -13.49 7.50
C ASN A 313 1.68 -12.18 7.30
N PHE A 314 1.31 -11.86 6.07
CA PHE A 314 0.59 -10.64 5.67
C PHE A 314 -0.94 -10.83 5.75
N GLU A 315 -1.44 -12.05 5.53
CA GLU A 315 -2.85 -12.44 5.70
C GLU A 315 -3.30 -12.50 7.16
#